data_AF-A0A4V2SND6-F1
#
_entry.id   AF-A0A4V2SND6-F1
#
_cell.length_a   1.000
_cell.length_b   1.000
_cell.length_c   1.000
_cell.angle_alpha   90.00
_cell.angle_beta   90.00
_cell.angle_gamma   90.00
#
_symmetry.space_group_name_H-M   'P 1'
#
loop_
_entity.id
_entity.type
_entity.pdbx_description
1 polymer ?
#
loop_
_entity_poly.entity_id
_entity_poly.type
_entity_poly.pdbx_seq_one_letter_code
_entity_poly.pdbx_strand_id
1 'polypeptide(L)'
;MSGGDRAQGMGGGAVAADELRLLIERAERLEEEKRGIADDIKDVFAEAKNRGYDAKAIRQIMRIRKQKREEYQEEQSILEVYMQALGMI
;
A
#
# COMPACT_ATOMS: atom_id res chain seq x y z
N MET A 1 -51.57 -38.09 8.52
CA MET A 1 -51.59 -37.42 7.21
C MET A 1 -50.86 -36.10 7.33
N SER A 2 -49.90 -35.85 6.43
CA SER A 2 -49.25 -34.58 6.02
C SER A 2 -48.83 -33.57 7.10
N GLY A 3 -47.57 -33.16 7.24
CA GLY A 3 -46.58 -32.89 6.19
C GLY A 3 -46.94 -31.59 5.48
N GLY A 4 -46.33 -30.47 5.89
CA GLY A 4 -46.58 -29.15 5.30
C GLY A 4 -45.59 -28.08 5.81
N ASP A 5 -44.48 -27.98 5.11
CA ASP A 5 -43.66 -26.79 4.86
C ASP A 5 -43.01 -26.02 6.03
N ARG A 6 -41.91 -26.60 6.53
CA ARG A 6 -40.71 -25.81 6.84
C ARG A 6 -39.83 -25.73 5.59
N ALA A 7 -40.05 -24.73 4.73
CA ALA A 7 -39.13 -24.45 3.63
C ALA A 7 -39.25 -23.00 3.13
N GLN A 8 -39.04 -22.02 4.02
CA GLN A 8 -38.84 -20.64 3.60
C GLN A 8 -37.72 -20.02 4.45
N GLY A 9 -36.47 -20.21 4.00
CA GLY A 9 -35.28 -19.72 4.72
C GLY A 9 -33.91 -20.17 4.19
N MET A 10 -33.83 -20.97 3.13
CA MET A 10 -32.56 -21.56 2.65
C MET A 10 -31.90 -20.88 1.44
N GLY A 11 -32.49 -19.81 0.87
CA GLY A 11 -31.93 -19.14 -0.31
C GLY A 11 -30.91 -18.03 -0.02
N GLY A 12 -31.14 -17.22 1.02
CA GLY A 12 -30.32 -16.03 1.29
C GLY A 12 -28.91 -16.34 1.84
N GLY A 13 -28.76 -17.40 2.63
CA GLY A 13 -27.47 -17.79 3.21
C GLY A 13 -26.47 -18.33 2.18
N ALA A 14 -26.96 -19.03 1.16
CA ALA A 14 -26.12 -19.54 0.07
C ALA A 14 -25.62 -18.39 -0.83
N VAL A 15 -26.50 -17.46 -1.20
CA VAL A 15 -26.12 -16.27 -2.00
C VAL A 15 -25.09 -15.41 -1.26
N ALA A 16 -25.27 -15.19 0.04
CA ALA A 16 -24.31 -14.44 0.86
C ALA A 16 -22.95 -15.15 0.97
N ALA A 17 -22.94 -16.49 1.02
CA ALA A 17 -21.71 -17.27 1.05
C ALA A 17 -20.94 -17.21 -0.29
N ASP A 18 -21.66 -17.24 -1.42
CA ASP A 18 -21.07 -17.12 -2.75
C ASP A 18 -20.47 -15.72 -2.99
N GLU A 19 -21.16 -14.66 -2.56
CA GLU A 19 -20.63 -13.29 -2.63
C GLU A 19 -19.36 -13.14 -1.80
N LEU A 20 -19.37 -13.63 -0.55
CA LEU A 20 -18.20 -13.60 0.32
C LEU A 20 -17.02 -14.35 -0.29
N ARG A 21 -17.26 -15.51 -0.91
CA ARG A 21 -16.23 -16.29 -1.59
C ARG A 21 -15.57 -15.50 -2.72
N LEU A 22 -16.37 -14.85 -3.58
CA LEU A 22 -15.86 -14.04 -4.68
C LEU A 22 -15.02 -12.84 -4.19
N LEU A 23 -15.42 -12.21 -3.08
CA LEU A 23 -14.65 -11.14 -2.45
C LEU A 23 -13.29 -11.64 -1.92
N ILE A 24 -13.27 -12.81 -1.26
CA ILE A 24 -12.04 -13.43 -0.76
C ILE A 24 -11.11 -13.80 -1.92
N GLU A 25 -11.60 -14.52 -2.93
CA GLU A 25 -10.79 -14.93 -4.08
C GLU A 25 -10.22 -13.72 -4.85
N ARG A 26 -10.95 -12.60 -4.92
CA ARG A 26 -10.43 -11.35 -5.46
C ARG A 26 -9.34 -10.74 -4.57
N ALA A 27 -9.54 -10.71 -3.25
CA ALA A 27 -8.56 -10.17 -2.31
C ALA A 27 -7.25 -10.99 -2.30
N GLU A 28 -7.35 -12.31 -2.36
CA GLU A 28 -6.19 -13.21 -2.40
C GLU A 28 -5.33 -12.99 -3.65
N ARG A 29 -5.96 -12.87 -4.83
CA ARG A 29 -5.24 -12.51 -6.07
C ARG A 29 -4.52 -11.17 -5.95
N LEU A 30 -5.20 -10.15 -5.41
CA LEU A 30 -4.58 -8.83 -5.22
C LEU A 30 -3.41 -8.87 -4.22
N GLU A 31 -3.49 -9.70 -3.17
CA GLU A 31 -2.37 -9.89 -2.24
C GLU A 31 -1.19 -10.67 -2.86
N GLU A 32 -1.44 -11.55 -3.81
CA GLU A 32 -0.39 -12.21 -4.59
C GLU A 32 0.29 -11.22 -5.56
N GLU A 33 -0.48 -10.43 -6.31
CA GLU A 33 0.06 -9.37 -7.18
C GLU A 33 0.89 -8.35 -6.39
N LYS A 34 0.37 -7.92 -5.23
CA LYS A 34 1.09 -7.01 -4.32
C LYS A 34 2.39 -7.61 -3.81
N ARG A 35 2.45 -8.92 -3.54
CA ARG A 35 3.69 -9.61 -3.17
C ARG A 35 4.71 -9.58 -4.30
N GLY A 36 4.28 -9.90 -5.53
CA GLY A 36 5.15 -9.81 -6.72
C GLY A 36 5.74 -8.41 -6.89
N ILE A 37 4.90 -7.37 -6.85
CA ILE A 37 5.34 -5.97 -6.92
C ILE A 37 6.32 -5.61 -5.79
N ALA A 38 6.06 -6.11 -4.57
CA ALA A 38 6.93 -5.85 -3.43
C ALA A 38 8.31 -6.51 -3.61
N ASP A 39 8.38 -7.69 -4.19
CA ASP A 39 9.63 -8.39 -4.49
C ASP A 39 10.39 -7.69 -5.63
N ASP A 40 9.72 -7.27 -6.71
CA ASP A 40 10.33 -6.47 -7.77
C ASP A 40 10.94 -5.16 -7.21
N ILE A 41 10.24 -4.48 -6.31
CA ILE A 41 10.76 -3.27 -5.65
C ILE A 41 12.02 -3.60 -4.82
N LYS A 42 12.05 -4.74 -4.11
CA LYS A 42 13.26 -5.15 -3.35
C LYS A 42 14.44 -5.37 -4.29
N ASP A 43 14.22 -5.99 -5.44
CA ASP A 43 15.27 -6.24 -6.43
C ASP A 43 15.84 -4.92 -6.98
N VAL A 44 15.00 -3.92 -7.27
CA VAL A 44 15.46 -2.57 -7.64
C VAL A 44 16.33 -1.94 -6.55
N PHE A 45 15.94 -2.06 -5.27
CA PHE A 45 16.76 -1.54 -4.16
C PHE A 45 18.06 -2.33 -4.00
N ALA A 46 18.06 -3.64 -4.22
CA ALA A 46 19.26 -4.48 -4.17
C ALA A 46 20.23 -4.10 -5.30
N GLU A 47 19.72 -3.90 -6.51
CA GLU A 47 20.50 -3.40 -7.64
C GLU A 47 21.10 -2.02 -7.36
N ALA A 48 20.30 -1.08 -6.83
CA ALA A 48 20.79 0.24 -6.48
C ALA A 48 21.92 0.17 -5.45
N LYS A 49 21.80 -0.71 -4.45
CA LYS A 49 22.86 -0.93 -3.46
C LYS A 49 24.13 -1.51 -4.10
N ASN A 50 24.01 -2.48 -5.00
CA ASN A 50 25.15 -3.07 -5.72
C ASN A 50 25.87 -2.04 -6.61
N ARG A 51 25.14 -1.04 -7.10
CA ARG A 51 25.68 0.11 -7.84
C ARG A 51 26.24 1.21 -6.94
N GLY A 52 26.18 1.07 -5.61
CA GLY A 52 26.74 2.01 -4.64
C GLY A 52 25.79 3.11 -4.15
N TYR A 53 24.49 3.04 -4.47
CA TYR A 53 23.52 4.02 -3.99
C TYR A 53 23.01 3.71 -2.58
N ASP A 54 22.73 4.76 -1.79
CA ASP A 54 22.12 4.62 -0.47
C ASP A 54 20.59 4.41 -0.58
N ALA A 55 20.12 3.26 -0.11
CA ALA A 55 18.71 2.89 -0.17
C ALA A 55 17.81 3.77 0.72
N LYS A 56 18.32 4.36 1.81
CA LYS A 56 17.55 5.29 2.65
C LYS A 56 17.33 6.62 1.92
N ALA A 57 18.37 7.14 1.27
CA ALA A 57 18.29 8.35 0.45
C ALA A 57 17.30 8.17 -0.71
N ILE A 58 17.35 7.05 -1.44
CA ILE A 58 16.37 6.74 -2.51
C ILE A 58 14.94 6.72 -1.95
N ARG A 59 14.70 6.05 -0.81
CA ARG A 59 13.36 6.04 -0.18
C ARG A 59 12.91 7.44 0.21
N GLN A 60 13.81 8.29 0.71
CA GLN A 60 13.49 9.67 1.02
C GLN A 60 13.10 10.45 -0.24
N ILE A 61 13.88 10.32 -1.32
CA ILE A 61 13.56 10.94 -2.61
C ILE A 61 12.20 10.46 -3.13
N MET A 62 11.88 9.17 -3.03
CA MET A 62 10.56 8.65 -3.42
C MET A 62 9.42 9.26 -2.61
N ARG A 63 9.60 9.54 -1.32
CA ARG A 63 8.59 10.24 -0.50
C ARG A 63 8.42 11.69 -0.94
N ILE A 64 9.54 12.41 -1.12
CA ILE A 64 9.54 13.80 -1.59
C ILE A 64 8.81 13.91 -2.93
N ARG A 65 9.07 12.98 -3.86
CA ARG A 65 8.42 12.94 -5.18
C ARG A 65 6.91 12.69 -5.15
N LYS A 66 6.35 12.24 -4.01
CA LYS A 66 4.90 12.07 -3.81
C LYS A 66 4.22 13.32 -3.24
N GLN A 67 4.99 14.26 -2.69
CA GLN A 67 4.46 15.52 -2.16
C GLN A 67 4.22 16.51 -3.29
N LYS A 68 3.34 17.50 -3.06
CA LYS A 68 3.25 18.65 -3.98
C LYS A 68 4.53 19.47 -3.88
N ARG A 69 5.00 19.96 -5.02
CA ARG A 69 6.29 20.64 -5.11
C ARG A 69 6.29 21.93 -4.29
N GLU A 70 5.23 22.72 -4.33
CA GLU A 70 5.17 23.98 -3.58
C GLU A 70 5.18 23.73 -2.07
N GLU A 71 4.35 22.80 -1.58
CA GLU A 71 4.27 22.43 -0.16
C GLU A 71 5.63 21.96 0.37
N TYR A 72 6.32 21.09 -0.38
CA TYR A 72 7.67 20.64 0.00
C TYR A 72 8.69 21.78 0.04
N GLN A 73 8.65 22.71 -0.92
CA GLN A 73 9.58 23.84 -0.96
C GLN A 73 9.38 24.80 0.21
N GLU A 74 8.12 25.06 0.57
CA GLU A 74 7.78 25.88 1.74
C GLU A 74 8.28 25.23 3.04
N GLU A 75 8.02 23.93 3.22
CA GLU A 75 8.52 23.17 4.37
C GLU A 75 10.05 23.19 4.48
N GLN A 76 10.76 22.98 3.36
CA GLN A 76 12.22 23.01 3.33
C GLN A 76 12.78 24.41 3.63
N SER A 77 12.15 25.47 3.13
CA SER A 77 12.59 26.84 3.38
C SER A 77 12.50 27.19 4.86
N ILE A 78 11.41 26.80 5.52
CA ILE A 78 11.23 27.00 6.96
C ILE A 78 12.25 26.18 7.76
N LEU A 79 12.46 24.91 7.38
CA LEU A 79 13.43 24.05 8.04
C LEU A 79 14.85 24.61 7.92
N GLU A 80 15.24 25.10 6.76
CA GLU A 80 16.54 25.72 6.51
C GLU A 80 16.77 26.93 7.43
N VAL A 81 15.78 27.82 7.54
CA VAL A 81 15.85 28.97 8.46
C VAL A 81 16.10 28.52 9.90
N TYR A 82 15.42 27.47 10.37
CA TYR A 82 15.63 26.95 11.71
C TYR A 82 16.99 26.26 11.88
N MET A 83 17.44 25.51 10.89
CA MET A 83 18.76 24.86 10.94
C MET A 83 19.90 25.89 10.97
N GLN A 84 19.80 26.97 10.20
CA GLN A 84 20.74 28.09 10.26
C GLN A 84 20.73 28.77 11.64
N ALA A 85 19.53 29.06 12.19
CA ALA A 85 19.40 29.68 13.51
C ALA A 85 19.99 28.81 14.64
N LEU A 86 19.99 27.48 14.46
CA LEU A 86 20.56 26.51 15.39
C LEU A 86 22.05 26.18 15.12
N GLY A 87 22.66 26.74 14.06
CA GLY A 87 24.05 26.46 13.68
C GLY A 87 24.28 25.01 13.21
N MET A 88 23.25 24.37 12.67
CA MET A 88 23.31 22.97 12.20
C MET A 88 23.80 22.85 10.76
N ILE A 89 23.85 23.95 10.02
CA ILE A 89 24.40 24.12 8.66
C ILE A 89 25.10 25.46 8.52
#